data_AF-U4V3D6-F1
#
_entry.id   AF-U4V3D6-F1
#
_cell.length_a   1.000
_cell.length_b   1.000
_cell.length_c   1.000
_cell.angle_alpha   90.00
_cell.angle_beta   90.00
_cell.angle_gamma   90.00
#
_symmetry.space_group_name_H-M   'P 1'
#
loop_
_entity.id
_entity.type
_entity.pdbx_description
1 polymer ?
#
loop_
_entity_poly.entity_id
_entity_poly.type
_entity_poly.pdbx_seq_one_letter_code
_entity_poly.pdbx_strand_id
1 'polypeptide(L)'
;MLLLECPYCGAKCEETELSPGGEAHIKRYGPGSSDQDFEAYLFMRENPKGVHFERWRHVYGCGKWFHAARCTQSLEVFGTYAAQTFEPPQEIKDKISAKRPGWSWRDFS
;
A
#
# COMPACT_ATOMS: atom_id res chain seq x y z
N MET A 1 13.56 10.34 -5.88
CA MET A 1 13.56 9.42 -4.73
C MET A 1 12.31 9.68 -3.91
N LEU A 2 11.55 8.66 -3.54
CA LEU A 2 10.30 8.84 -2.79
C LEU A 2 10.57 9.37 -1.37
N LEU A 3 9.63 10.15 -0.84
CA LEU A 3 9.58 10.55 0.57
C LEU A 3 8.29 10.00 1.17
N LEU A 4 8.43 9.14 2.18
CA LEU A 4 7.31 8.48 2.86
C LEU A 4 7.38 8.80 4.36
N GLU A 5 6.26 9.20 4.96
CA GLU A 5 6.22 9.42 6.41
C GLU A 5 5.90 8.10 7.12
N CYS A 6 6.73 7.69 8.07
CA CYS A 6 6.44 6.50 8.85
C CYS A 6 5.36 6.81 9.90
N PRO A 7 4.15 6.20 9.84
CA PRO A 7 3.05 6.55 10.74
C PRO A 7 3.29 6.13 12.19
N TYR A 8 4.34 5.33 12.44
CA TYR A 8 4.66 4.82 13.78
C TYR A 8 5.67 5.69 14.52
N CYS A 9 6.65 6.27 13.82
CA CYS A 9 7.70 7.09 14.44
C CYS A 9 7.71 8.55 13.96
N GLY A 10 6.86 8.92 13.00
CA GLY A 10 6.78 10.26 12.44
C GLY A 10 7.98 10.67 11.58
N ALA A 11 8.94 9.77 11.35
CA ALA A 11 10.10 10.06 10.50
C ALA A 11 9.66 10.24 9.05
N LYS A 12 10.20 11.29 8.39
CA LYS A 12 10.14 11.43 6.94
C LYS A 12 11.29 10.61 6.36
N CYS A 13 10.96 9.43 5.85
CA CYS A 13 11.91 8.47 5.34
C CYS A 13 12.13 8.70 3.84
N GLU A 14 13.40 8.66 3.44
CA GLU A 14 13.77 8.47 2.05
C GLU A 14 13.54 7.00 1.67
N GLU A 15 13.12 6.73 0.44
CA GLU A 15 12.92 5.40 -0.16
C GLU A 15 14.01 4.36 0.19
N THR A 16 15.29 4.75 0.19
CA THR A 16 16.41 3.84 0.49
C THR A 16 16.47 3.39 1.96
N GLU A 17 15.77 4.06 2.86
CA GLU A 17 15.60 3.67 4.27
C GLU A 17 14.51 2.60 4.46
N LEU A 18 13.79 2.29 3.38
CA LEU A 18 12.60 1.48 3.38
C LEU A 18 12.79 0.24 2.48
N SER A 19 12.03 -0.80 2.78
CA SER A 19 11.93 -2.00 1.94
C SER A 19 10.50 -2.12 1.39
N PRO A 20 10.30 -2.22 0.06
CA PRO A 20 8.99 -2.40 -0.52
C PRO A 20 8.47 -3.82 -0.28
N GLY A 21 7.16 -3.94 0.00
CA GLY A 21 6.45 -5.20 0.21
C GLY A 21 5.40 -5.51 -0.85
N GLY A 22 5.33 -4.75 -1.93
CA GLY A 22 4.31 -4.88 -2.96
C GLY A 22 2.92 -4.47 -2.47
N GLU A 23 1.88 -5.03 -3.08
CA GLU A 23 0.49 -4.70 -2.82
C GLU A 23 0.07 -4.78 -1.33
N ALA A 24 -0.80 -3.84 -0.90
CA ALA A 24 -1.46 -3.79 0.40
C ALA A 24 -2.81 -4.53 0.42
N HIS A 25 -3.41 -4.65 1.61
CA HIS A 25 -4.78 -5.17 1.79
C HIS A 25 -5.01 -6.62 1.30
N ILE A 26 -3.95 -7.44 1.27
CA ILE A 26 -4.04 -8.84 0.84
C ILE A 26 -4.49 -9.71 2.01
N LYS A 27 -5.66 -10.34 1.86
CA LYS A 27 -6.14 -11.38 2.78
C LYS A 27 -5.25 -12.63 2.66
N ARG A 28 -4.82 -13.16 3.81
CA ARG A 28 -4.06 -14.41 3.87
C ARG A 28 -4.97 -15.62 3.69
N TYR A 29 -4.62 -16.49 2.75
CA TYR A 29 -5.17 -17.83 2.62
C TYR A 29 -4.14 -18.88 3.05
N GLY A 30 -4.59 -19.95 3.69
CA GLY A 30 -3.74 -20.94 4.33
C GLY A 30 -4.33 -22.35 4.28
N PRO A 31 -3.80 -23.29 5.06
CA PRO A 31 -4.32 -24.66 5.11
C PRO A 31 -5.84 -24.69 5.31
N GLY A 32 -6.56 -25.45 4.48
CA GLY A 32 -8.02 -25.53 4.48
C GLY A 32 -8.73 -24.56 3.51
N SER A 33 -7.99 -23.71 2.79
CA SER A 33 -8.53 -22.92 1.67
C SER A 33 -8.69 -23.80 0.43
N SER A 34 -9.50 -23.35 -0.54
CA SER A 34 -9.53 -24.00 -1.85
C SER A 34 -8.18 -23.83 -2.57
N ASP A 35 -7.85 -24.74 -3.49
CA ASP A 35 -6.63 -24.64 -4.30
C ASP A 35 -6.58 -23.32 -5.07
N GLN A 36 -7.73 -22.88 -5.59
CA GLN A 36 -7.86 -21.61 -6.33
C GLN A 36 -7.58 -20.40 -5.45
N ASP A 37 -8.14 -20.34 -4.24
CA ASP A 37 -7.88 -19.23 -3.32
C ASP A 37 -6.42 -19.20 -2.86
N PHE A 38 -5.84 -20.38 -2.65
CA PHE A 38 -4.46 -20.50 -2.21
C PHE A 38 -3.47 -20.11 -3.32
N GLU A 39 -3.71 -20.55 -4.55
CA GLU A 39 -2.96 -20.18 -5.75
C GLU A 39 -3.01 -18.66 -5.99
N ALA A 40 -4.21 -18.06 -5.95
CA ALA A 40 -4.38 -16.62 -6.04
C ALA A 40 -3.62 -15.86 -4.93
N TYR A 41 -3.67 -16.33 -3.68
CA TYR A 41 -2.94 -15.73 -2.57
C TYR A 41 -1.41 -15.82 -2.74
N LEU A 42 -0.89 -16.94 -3.24
CA LEU A 42 0.54 -17.14 -3.40
C LEU A 42 1.11 -16.29 -4.53
N PHE A 43 0.42 -16.19 -5.66
CA PHE A 43 1.01 -15.69 -6.91
C PHE A 43 0.36 -14.42 -7.46
N MET A 44 -0.93 -14.19 -7.23
CA MET A 44 -1.66 -13.09 -7.87
C MET A 44 -1.55 -11.80 -7.07
N ARG A 45 -1.19 -10.70 -7.73
CA ARG A 45 -1.12 -9.36 -7.15
C ARG A 45 -1.68 -8.33 -8.10
N GLU A 46 -2.25 -7.26 -7.57
CA GLU A 46 -2.57 -6.09 -8.38
C GLU A 46 -1.30 -5.41 -8.87
N ASN A 47 -1.31 -4.99 -10.13
CA ASN A 47 -0.22 -4.23 -10.75
C ASN A 47 -0.79 -3.07 -11.60
N PRO A 48 -1.46 -2.10 -10.97
CA PRO A 48 -2.13 -1.02 -11.67
C PRO A 48 -1.13 -0.01 -12.24
N LYS A 49 -1.42 0.51 -13.42
CA LYS A 49 -0.83 1.76 -13.92
C LYS A 49 -1.68 2.93 -13.40
N GLY A 50 -1.24 3.57 -12.32
CA GLY A 50 -2.03 4.61 -11.66
C GLY A 50 -1.98 4.48 -10.15
N VAL A 51 -3.11 4.72 -9.48
CA VAL A 51 -3.22 4.62 -8.02
C VAL A 51 -2.96 3.17 -7.58
N HIS A 52 -2.10 3.00 -6.58
CA HIS A 52 -1.78 1.73 -5.97
C HIS A 52 -1.64 1.90 -4.46
N PHE A 53 -2.17 0.93 -3.70
CA PHE A 53 -1.90 0.79 -2.28
C PHE A 53 -0.85 -0.28 -2.05
N GLU A 54 0.25 0.11 -1.41
CA GLU A 54 1.45 -0.71 -1.26
C GLU A 54 1.85 -0.84 0.20
N ARG A 55 2.65 -1.86 0.51
CA ARG A 55 3.27 -2.10 1.82
C ARG A 55 4.71 -1.63 1.78
N TRP A 56 5.14 -1.01 2.87
CA TRP A 56 6.52 -0.60 3.09
C TRP A 56 6.95 -0.94 4.51
N ARG A 57 8.21 -1.34 4.66
CA ARG A 57 8.84 -1.59 5.96
C ARG A 57 9.93 -0.56 6.20
N HIS A 58 9.90 0.09 7.37
CA HIS A 58 10.95 1.02 7.77
C HIS A 58 12.19 0.25 8.28
N VAL A 59 12.96 -0.31 7.35
CA VAL A 59 14.02 -1.29 7.65
C VAL A 59 15.22 -0.67 8.37
N TYR A 60 15.52 0.60 8.12
CA TYR A 60 16.59 1.34 8.81
C TYR A 60 16.10 2.25 9.93
N GLY A 61 14.88 2.00 10.44
CA GLY A 61 14.32 2.73 11.57
C GLY A 61 13.50 1.81 12.49
N CYS A 62 12.21 2.12 12.66
CA CYS A 62 11.36 1.43 13.65
C CYS A 62 11.05 -0.05 13.33
N GLY A 63 11.41 -0.54 12.14
CA GLY A 63 11.22 -1.93 11.71
C GLY A 63 9.78 -2.34 11.41
N LYS A 64 8.80 -1.43 11.58
CA LYS A 64 7.36 -1.68 11.38
C LYS A 64 6.97 -1.64 9.90
N TRP A 65 5.91 -2.37 9.59
CA TRP A 65 5.22 -2.35 8.31
C TRP A 65 4.09 -1.32 8.32
N PHE A 66 3.98 -0.53 7.26
CA PHE A 66 2.89 0.42 7.02
C PHE A 66 2.42 0.35 5.57
N HIS A 67 1.34 1.06 5.26
CA HIS A 67 0.81 1.20 3.91
C HIS A 67 1.10 2.57 3.33
N ALA A 68 1.27 2.64 2.01
CA ALA A 68 1.40 3.87 1.24
C ALA A 68 0.41 3.87 0.08
N ALA A 69 -0.21 5.00 -0.19
CA ALA A 69 -0.97 5.24 -1.41
C ALA A 69 -0.12 6.08 -2.36
N ARG A 70 0.21 5.55 -3.54
CA ARG A 70 0.98 6.32 -4.56
C ARG A 70 0.44 6.10 -5.96
N CYS A 71 0.81 7.00 -6.86
CA CYS A 71 0.67 6.78 -8.30
C CYS A 71 1.91 6.07 -8.86
N THR A 72 1.76 4.86 -9.39
CA THR A 72 2.86 4.09 -10.00
C THR A 72 3.41 4.71 -11.29
N GLN A 73 2.64 5.59 -11.92
CA GLN A 73 3.05 6.31 -13.13
C GLN A 73 3.82 7.61 -12.82
N SER A 74 3.34 8.42 -11.87
CA SER A 74 3.95 9.74 -11.57
C SER A 74 4.82 9.76 -10.32
N LEU A 75 4.85 8.66 -9.55
CA LEU A 75 5.53 8.54 -8.26
C LEU A 75 5.00 9.49 -7.17
N GLU A 76 3.84 10.13 -7.40
CA GLU A 76 3.17 10.98 -6.41
C GLU A 76 2.68 10.13 -5.23
N VAL A 77 3.02 10.53 -4.01
CA VAL A 77 2.57 9.89 -2.78
C VAL A 77 1.38 10.69 -2.24
N PHE A 78 0.23 10.04 -2.10
CA PHE A 78 -0.98 10.65 -1.53
C PHE A 78 -0.98 10.59 0.00
N GLY A 79 -0.24 9.62 0.57
CA GLY A 79 0.05 9.53 1.99
C GLY A 79 0.39 8.12 2.44
N THR A 80 0.70 7.99 3.72
CA THR A 80 1.03 6.74 4.40
C THR A 80 0.11 6.55 5.60
N TYR A 81 -0.12 5.31 5.99
CA TYR A 81 -1.05 4.97 7.06
C TYR A 81 -0.71 3.61 7.68
N ALA A 82 -1.26 3.34 8.86
CA ALA A 82 -0.98 2.12 9.61
C ALA A 82 -1.34 0.85 8.81
N ALA A 83 -0.55 -0.21 8.96
CA ALA A 83 -0.87 -1.51 8.37
C ALA A 83 -2.01 -2.26 9.09
N GLN A 84 -2.46 -1.74 10.24
CA GLN A 84 -3.55 -2.31 11.03
C GLN A 84 -4.91 -1.72 10.62
N THR A 85 -5.16 -1.63 9.32
CA THR A 85 -6.39 -1.11 8.74
C THR A 85 -6.88 -2.07 7.67
N PHE A 86 -8.19 -2.29 7.57
CA PHE A 86 -8.77 -3.16 6.54
C PHE A 86 -9.01 -2.47 5.20
N GLU A 87 -8.98 -1.13 5.19
CA GLU A 87 -9.16 -0.31 4.00
C GLU A 87 -8.32 0.98 4.10
N PRO A 88 -8.07 1.68 2.98
CA PRO A 88 -7.43 2.99 2.99
C PRO A 88 -8.27 4.01 3.80
N PRO A 89 -7.66 4.86 4.65
CA PRO A 89 -8.38 5.91 5.37
C PRO A 89 -9.10 6.86 4.41
N GLN A 90 -10.26 7.40 4.82
CA GLN A 90 -11.06 8.30 3.99
C GLN A 90 -10.27 9.52 3.52
N GLU A 91 -9.46 10.12 4.38
CA GLU A 91 -8.59 11.25 4.02
C GLU A 91 -7.64 10.93 2.85
N ILE A 92 -7.14 9.68 2.80
CA ILE A 92 -6.30 9.23 1.68
C ILE A 92 -7.13 9.09 0.41
N LYS A 93 -8.32 8.48 0.48
CA LYS A 93 -9.26 8.37 -0.65
C LYS A 93 -9.61 9.75 -1.20
N ASP A 94 -9.91 10.72 -0.33
CA ASP A 94 -10.25 12.09 -0.72
C ASP A 94 -9.09 12.79 -1.43
N LYS A 95 -7.85 12.66 -0.91
CA LYS A 95 -6.64 13.19 -1.56
C LYS A 95 -6.42 12.59 -2.95
N ILE A 96 -6.64 11.28 -3.10
CA ILE A 96 -6.54 10.61 -4.38
C ILE A 96 -7.62 11.14 -5.32
N SER A 97 -8.88 11.15 -4.92
CA SER A 97 -10.01 11.61 -5.74
C SER A 97 -9.86 13.06 -6.21
N ALA A 98 -9.29 13.93 -5.38
CA ALA A 98 -8.99 15.32 -5.75
C ALA A 98 -7.95 15.43 -6.87
N LYS A 99 -7.01 14.48 -6.97
CA LYS A 99 -5.90 14.49 -7.95
C LYS A 99 -6.14 13.58 -9.16
N ARG A 100 -6.88 12.50 -8.95
CA ARG A 100 -7.11 11.38 -9.87
C ARG A 100 -8.61 11.03 -9.83
N PRO A 101 -9.49 11.92 -10.32
CA PRO A 101 -10.92 11.64 -10.32
C PRO A 101 -11.23 10.36 -11.12
N GLY A 102 -12.14 9.54 -10.61
CA GLY A 102 -12.52 8.26 -11.23
C GLY A 102 -11.50 7.14 -11.06
N TRP A 103 -10.55 7.27 -10.12
CA TRP A 103 -9.67 6.15 -9.78
C TRP A 103 -10.47 4.97 -9.21
N SER A 104 -9.96 3.77 -9.44
CA SER A 104 -10.44 2.56 -8.78
C SER A 104 -9.27 1.63 -8.56
N TRP A 105 -9.32 0.86 -7.49
CA TRP A 105 -8.34 -0.15 -7.16
C TRP A 105 -9.02 -1.25 -6.35
N ARG A 106 -9.07 -2.48 -6.89
CA ARG A 106 -9.93 -3.56 -6.36
C ARG A 106 -11.34 -3.03 -6.07
N ASP A 107 -11.71 -3.04 -4.78
CA ASP A 107 -13.02 -2.65 -4.26
C ASP A 107 -13.05 -1.19 -3.76
N PHE A 108 -11.97 -0.42 -3.96
CA PHE A 108 -11.84 0.97 -3.49
C PHE A 108 -11.93 1.98 -4.63
N SER A 109 -12.54 3.13 -4.33
CA SER A 109 -12.68 4.31 -5.21
C SER A 109 -12.79 5.61 -4.41
#